data_AF-A0A0G1MQR4-F1
#
_entry.id   AF-A0A0G1MQR4-F1
#
_cell.length_a   1.000
_cell.length_b   1.000
_cell.length_c   1.000
_cell.angle_alpha   90.00
_cell.angle_beta   90.00
_cell.angle_gamma   90.00
#
_symmetry.space_group_name_H-M   'P 1'
#
loop_
_entity.id
_entity.type
_entity.pdbx_description
1 polymer ?
#
loop_
_entity_poly.entity_id
_entity_poly.type
_entity_poly.pdbx_seq_one_letter_code
_entity_poly.pdbx_strand_id
1 'polypeptide(L)'
;MVLGTVSVFYFALPRIPFAHGQIPWPPLVITEVMYDPAGEDSILVSGRPQSRQWIEIYNQSSLPITILGGIGEEVWTFLDSTGTHFFAKTPARGTLTIAPQEYIVLAGDAYVFQQEYPWYTGTVIDVRMELQHQYDFVQIKNDRGEVMAQALWSYNIGGQGNGKTLEFYSRDDVRESVLIGGTPGQPNIPQNPTPLVSSPSPLVPRETITTEPYPHPLSVGKVIINELLPGNEYAPGWIELRNLEPYPVDIQGWKIKNLEKSFLIPTTTVVNAYEFLVIDTVQPSASGDVVQLYNNQGVLLFEVEYRTPIPGSWSVARFPAGWAITTTPTKSRDNTFSVPKTPIKSPIITETHPTTYPTSTLLSQLSADELPVVYAFITALGGTVLFIIIKRKVIL
;
A
#
# COMPACT_ATOMS: atom_id res chain seq x y z
N MET A 1 14.44 0.42 -66.24
CA MET A 1 15.58 0.67 -65.33
C MET A 1 15.16 1.80 -64.41
N VAL A 2 15.52 1.68 -63.12
CA VAL A 2 15.46 2.71 -62.06
C VAL A 2 14.15 2.84 -61.26
N LEU A 3 14.16 2.10 -60.14
CA LEU A 3 13.86 2.47 -58.75
C LEU A 3 12.48 3.05 -58.39
N GLY A 4 11.75 2.28 -57.58
CA GLY A 4 10.62 2.77 -56.79
C GLY A 4 11.08 3.63 -55.62
N THR A 5 10.34 4.70 -55.38
CA THR A 5 10.44 5.53 -54.17
C THR A 5 9.12 5.39 -53.41
N VAL A 6 9.18 4.79 -52.23
CA VAL A 6 8.09 4.83 -51.25
C VAL A 6 8.21 6.16 -50.51
N SER A 7 7.30 7.10 -50.80
CA SER A 7 7.14 8.32 -50.01
C SER A 7 6.17 8.05 -48.87
N VAL A 8 6.69 7.98 -47.65
CA VAL A 8 5.88 7.95 -46.42
C VAL A 8 5.42 9.38 -46.12
N PHE A 9 4.12 9.63 -46.22
CA PHE A 9 3.53 10.88 -45.74
C PHE A 9 3.36 10.80 -44.22
N TYR A 10 4.12 11.61 -43.49
CA TYR A 10 3.82 11.90 -42.08
C TYR A 10 2.63 12.86 -42.04
N PHE A 11 1.48 12.36 -41.59
CA PHE A 11 0.41 13.24 -41.11
C PHE A 11 0.82 13.78 -39.74
N ALA A 12 1.15 15.07 -39.68
CA ALA A 12 1.24 15.79 -38.41
C ALA A 12 -0.18 15.92 -37.83
N LEU A 13 -0.41 15.32 -36.67
CA LEU A 13 -1.62 15.57 -35.88
C LEU A 13 -1.45 16.84 -35.03
N PRO A 14 -2.53 17.60 -34.78
CA PRO A 14 -2.47 18.92 -34.19
C PRO A 14 -2.01 18.88 -32.73
N ARG A 15 -1.27 19.91 -32.31
CA ARG A 15 -0.94 20.17 -30.90
C ARG A 15 -2.25 20.43 -30.14
N ILE A 16 -2.63 19.50 -29.27
CA ILE A 16 -3.71 19.71 -28.29
C ILE A 16 -3.07 20.28 -27.02
N PRO A 17 -3.53 21.45 -26.52
CA PRO A 17 -3.10 21.95 -25.22
C PRO A 17 -3.74 21.08 -24.14
N PHE A 18 -2.94 20.31 -23.39
CA PHE A 18 -3.43 19.53 -22.27
C PHE A 18 -3.61 20.44 -21.05
N ALA A 19 -4.86 20.58 -20.60
CA ALA A 19 -5.22 21.16 -19.31
C ALA A 19 -5.91 20.10 -18.46
N HIS A 20 -5.32 19.86 -17.27
CA HIS A 20 -5.82 19.26 -16.02
C HIS A 20 -6.58 17.92 -16.05
N GLY A 21 -6.01 16.92 -15.35
CA GLY A 21 -6.72 15.71 -14.95
C GLY A 21 -5.90 14.46 -14.60
N GLN A 22 -4.57 14.49 -14.65
CA GLN A 22 -3.75 13.41 -14.09
C GLN A 22 -3.60 13.64 -12.58
N ILE A 23 -3.95 12.66 -11.74
CA ILE A 23 -3.34 12.56 -10.41
C ILE A 23 -1.85 12.42 -10.70
N PRO A 24 -0.99 13.44 -10.42
CA PRO A 24 0.41 13.29 -10.71
C PRO A 24 0.90 12.12 -9.88
N TRP A 25 1.64 11.22 -10.51
CA TRP A 25 2.43 10.25 -9.76
C TRP A 25 3.18 10.99 -8.65
N PRO A 26 3.44 10.34 -7.50
CA PRO A 26 4.33 10.91 -6.52
C PRO A 26 5.59 11.39 -7.27
N PRO A 27 6.02 12.64 -7.08
CA PRO A 27 7.01 13.23 -7.97
C PRO A 27 8.38 12.54 -7.86
N LEU A 28 8.56 11.72 -6.81
CA LEU A 28 9.63 10.76 -6.64
C LEU A 28 9.11 9.32 -6.81
N VAL A 29 9.93 8.45 -7.39
CA VAL A 29 9.68 7.00 -7.44
C VAL A 29 10.86 6.24 -6.87
N ILE A 30 10.59 5.16 -6.16
CA ILE A 30 11.63 4.21 -5.77
C ILE A 30 11.91 3.35 -6.99
N THR A 31 13.17 3.31 -7.41
CA THR A 31 13.62 2.58 -8.60
C THR A 31 14.35 1.31 -8.23
N GLU A 32 14.98 1.27 -7.06
CA GLU A 32 15.81 0.14 -6.65
C GLU A 32 15.90 -0.02 -5.13
N VAL A 33 15.95 -1.25 -4.63
CA VAL A 33 16.01 -1.58 -3.19
C VAL A 33 17.01 -2.71 -2.94
N MET A 34 18.01 -2.45 -2.09
CA MET A 34 18.89 -3.47 -1.48
C MET A 34 18.42 -3.75 -0.05
N TYR A 35 17.48 -4.67 0.12
CA TYR A 35 16.91 -4.99 1.44
C TYR A 35 17.64 -6.12 2.18
N ASP A 36 18.32 -7.01 1.44
CA ASP A 36 18.99 -8.21 1.98
C ASP A 36 20.32 -8.42 1.23
N PRO A 37 21.35 -7.62 1.56
CA PRO A 37 22.66 -7.67 0.91
C PRO A 37 23.36 -9.01 1.16
N ALA A 38 24.23 -9.43 0.23
CA ALA A 38 24.96 -10.69 0.39
C ALA A 38 25.82 -10.70 1.66
N GLY A 39 25.57 -11.67 2.54
CA GLY A 39 26.25 -11.79 3.83
C GLY A 39 25.41 -11.17 4.96
N GLU A 40 26.05 -10.45 5.87
CA GLU A 40 25.37 -9.78 6.98
C GLU A 40 24.77 -8.44 6.53
N ASP A 41 23.63 -8.03 7.09
CA ASP A 41 23.00 -6.72 6.83
C ASP A 41 23.86 -5.54 7.27
N SER A 42 24.85 -5.79 8.14
CA SER A 42 25.73 -4.74 8.66
C SER A 42 27.19 -5.17 8.68
N ILE A 43 28.08 -4.20 8.52
CA ILE A 43 29.52 -4.38 8.71
C ILE A 43 30.03 -3.59 9.89
N LEU A 44 31.07 -4.09 10.57
CA LEU A 44 31.68 -3.38 11.69
C LEU A 44 32.60 -2.26 11.19
N VAL A 45 32.22 -1.01 11.43
CA VAL A 45 33.07 0.17 11.23
C VAL A 45 33.44 0.72 12.61
N SER A 46 34.74 0.74 12.91
CA SER A 46 35.25 1.15 14.24
C SER A 46 34.58 0.44 15.42
N GLY A 47 34.24 -0.84 15.24
CA GLY A 47 33.61 -1.69 16.26
C GLY A 47 32.10 -1.50 16.43
N ARG A 48 31.42 -0.77 15.54
CA ARG A 48 29.95 -0.61 15.54
C ARG A 48 29.34 -1.17 14.25
N PRO A 49 28.18 -1.85 14.32
CA PRO A 49 27.49 -2.32 13.12
C PRO A 49 26.93 -1.13 12.35
N GLN A 50 27.19 -1.10 11.05
CA GLN A 50 26.69 -0.09 10.12
C GLN A 50 25.95 -0.78 8.99
N SER A 51 24.75 -0.28 8.68
CA SER A 51 23.84 -0.91 7.72
C SER A 51 24.40 -0.88 6.30
N ARG A 52 24.12 -1.95 5.55
CA ARG A 52 24.44 -2.09 4.13
C ARG A 52 23.20 -1.96 3.24
N GLN A 53 22.04 -1.75 3.85
CA GLN A 53 20.79 -1.56 3.14
C GLN A 53 20.73 -0.17 2.50
N TRP A 54 20.10 -0.08 1.34
CA TRP A 54 19.92 1.19 0.65
C TRP A 54 18.73 1.12 -0.31
N ILE A 55 18.22 2.30 -0.65
CA ILE A 55 17.13 2.52 -1.60
C ILE A 55 17.52 3.62 -2.57
N GLU A 56 17.23 3.42 -3.86
CA GLU A 56 17.35 4.45 -4.88
C GLU A 56 16.00 5.11 -5.18
N ILE A 57 16.04 6.42 -5.37
CA ILE A 57 14.89 7.22 -5.75
C ILE A 57 15.22 8.04 -6.99
N TYR A 58 14.25 8.17 -7.88
CA TYR A 58 14.30 8.99 -9.08
C TYR A 58 13.26 10.12 -9.05
N ASN A 59 13.69 11.33 -9.36
CA ASN A 59 12.78 12.45 -9.58
C ASN A 59 12.23 12.44 -11.00
N GLN A 60 11.02 11.91 -11.17
CA GLN A 60 10.33 11.89 -12.47
C GLN A 60 9.62 13.20 -12.81
N SER A 61 9.57 14.16 -11.88
CA SER A 61 8.95 15.45 -12.14
C SER A 61 9.83 16.35 -12.98
N SER A 62 9.25 17.44 -13.50
CA SER A 62 9.98 18.47 -14.26
C SER A 62 10.58 19.56 -13.36
N LEU A 63 10.41 19.46 -12.04
CA LEU A 63 10.87 20.45 -11.08
C LEU A 63 11.86 19.83 -10.08
N PRO A 64 12.83 20.62 -9.58
CA PRO A 64 13.68 20.15 -8.50
C PRO A 64 12.88 19.94 -7.21
N ILE A 65 13.26 18.93 -6.42
CA ILE A 65 12.62 18.58 -5.15
C ILE A 65 13.65 18.66 -4.04
N THR A 66 13.38 19.44 -3.00
CA THR A 66 14.28 19.57 -1.85
C THR A 66 13.78 18.76 -0.66
N ILE A 67 14.61 17.83 -0.20
CA ILE A 67 14.39 17.06 1.03
C ILE A 67 14.75 17.94 2.23
N LEU A 68 13.82 18.08 3.18
CA LEU A 68 14.08 18.75 4.45
C LEU A 68 14.56 17.73 5.48
N GLY A 69 15.88 17.54 5.58
CA GLY A 69 16.48 16.62 6.54
C GLY A 69 16.58 17.18 7.96
N GLY A 70 16.81 16.31 8.94
CA GLY A 70 16.86 16.63 10.36
C GLY A 70 15.79 15.92 11.18
N ILE A 71 15.61 16.34 12.42
CA ILE A 71 14.61 15.83 13.35
C ILE A 71 13.63 16.95 13.72
N GLY A 72 12.33 16.66 13.83
CA GLY A 72 11.31 17.64 14.20
C GLY A 72 9.97 17.42 13.52
N GLU A 73 9.09 18.43 13.58
CA GLU A 73 7.74 18.40 13.01
C GLU A 73 7.68 18.88 11.54
N GLU A 74 8.71 19.59 11.06
CA GLU A 74 8.79 20.16 9.70
C GLU A 74 9.96 19.55 8.90
N VAL A 75 10.07 18.22 8.92
CA VAL A 75 11.11 17.47 8.22
C VAL A 75 10.50 16.35 7.41
N TRP A 76 11.22 15.93 6.37
CA TRP A 76 10.88 14.72 5.64
C TRP A 76 11.16 13.50 6.50
N THR A 77 10.35 12.45 6.31
CA THR A 77 10.45 11.22 7.08
C THR A 77 10.48 10.01 6.17
N PHE A 78 11.24 9.00 6.61
CA PHE A 78 11.32 7.69 5.98
C PHE A 78 10.62 6.70 6.91
N LEU A 79 9.53 6.10 6.47
CA LEU A 79 8.77 5.12 7.23
C LEU A 79 9.04 3.75 6.63
N ASP A 80 9.46 2.79 7.44
CA ASP A 80 9.47 1.36 7.11
C ASP A 80 8.53 0.59 8.06
N SER A 81 8.56 -0.75 8.00
CA SER A 81 7.76 -1.58 8.92
C SER A 81 8.19 -1.50 10.39
N THR A 82 9.38 -0.99 10.71
CA THR A 82 9.85 -0.85 12.09
C THR A 82 9.50 0.51 12.68
N GLY A 83 9.32 1.53 11.84
CA GLY A 83 8.74 2.81 12.24
C GLY A 83 9.21 4.00 11.42
N THR A 84 8.99 5.18 11.98
CA THR A 84 9.40 6.45 11.36
C THR A 84 10.86 6.77 11.69
N HIS A 85 11.61 7.06 10.64
CA HIS A 85 13.00 7.46 10.65
C HIS A 85 13.17 8.81 9.96
N PHE A 86 14.37 9.37 10.08
CA PHE A 86 14.67 10.73 9.65
C PHE A 86 15.83 10.75 8.67
N PHE A 87 15.74 11.66 7.70
CA PHE A 87 16.84 11.96 6.79
C PHE A 87 17.90 12.76 7.51
N ALA A 88 19.17 12.52 7.19
CA ALA A 88 20.25 13.35 7.67
C ALA A 88 20.07 14.82 7.25
N LYS A 89 20.38 15.74 8.18
CA LYS A 89 20.30 17.19 7.94
C LYS A 89 21.25 17.67 6.85
N THR A 90 22.33 16.94 6.62
CA THR A 90 23.31 17.18 5.56
C THR A 90 23.54 15.86 4.83
N PRO A 91 23.58 15.86 3.49
CA PRO A 91 23.85 14.64 2.74
C PRO A 91 25.31 14.23 2.97
N ALA A 92 25.59 12.93 2.92
CA ALA A 92 26.97 12.45 2.99
C ALA A 92 27.75 12.79 1.70
N ARG A 93 27.04 12.92 0.59
CA ARG A 93 27.55 13.36 -0.72
C ARG A 93 26.45 14.05 -1.51
N GLY A 94 26.80 15.07 -2.30
CA GLY A 94 25.86 15.75 -3.18
C GLY A 94 25.03 16.81 -2.45
N THR A 95 23.74 16.91 -2.78
CA THR A 95 22.84 17.95 -2.22
C THR A 95 21.50 17.35 -1.80
N LEU A 96 20.76 18.01 -0.91
CA LEU A 96 19.38 17.59 -0.58
C LEU A 96 18.35 18.03 -1.63
N THR A 97 18.78 18.67 -2.72
CA THR A 97 17.91 19.04 -3.84
C THR A 97 18.13 18.07 -4.99
N ILE A 98 17.09 17.34 -5.33
CA ILE A 98 17.07 16.36 -6.42
C ILE A 98 16.60 17.09 -7.67
N ALA A 99 17.47 17.23 -8.65
CA ALA A 99 17.15 17.81 -9.95
C ALA A 99 16.11 16.95 -10.71
N PRO A 100 15.37 17.52 -11.68
CA PRO A 100 14.55 16.74 -12.59
C PRO A 100 15.37 15.62 -13.24
N GLN A 101 14.81 14.41 -13.27
CA GLN A 101 15.42 13.22 -13.84
C GLN A 101 16.73 12.75 -13.15
N GLU A 102 16.95 13.17 -11.91
CA GLU A 102 18.09 12.72 -11.11
C GLU A 102 17.73 11.49 -10.26
N TYR A 103 18.69 10.56 -10.19
CA TYR A 103 18.70 9.42 -9.27
C TYR A 103 19.52 9.77 -8.03
N ILE A 104 19.02 9.42 -6.84
CA ILE A 104 19.74 9.56 -5.58
C ILE A 104 19.64 8.29 -4.74
N VAL A 105 20.58 8.10 -3.82
CA VAL A 105 20.60 6.97 -2.90
C VAL A 105 20.30 7.43 -1.48
N LEU A 106 19.36 6.74 -0.83
CA LEU A 106 19.19 6.72 0.61
C LEU A 106 19.91 5.48 1.15
N ALA A 107 20.84 5.67 2.07
CA ALA A 107 21.64 4.57 2.62
C ALA A 107 21.43 4.46 4.13
N GLY A 108 21.31 3.22 4.62
CA GLY A 108 21.26 2.92 6.06
C GLY A 108 22.53 3.35 6.80
N ASP A 109 23.66 3.28 6.11
CA ASP A 109 24.88 4.02 6.45
C ASP A 109 25.56 4.47 5.15
N ALA A 110 25.71 5.78 4.99
CA ALA A 110 26.22 6.36 3.76
C ALA A 110 27.72 6.13 3.53
N TYR A 111 28.50 5.89 4.60
CA TYR A 111 29.92 5.56 4.47
C TYR A 111 30.10 4.14 3.94
N VAL A 112 29.35 3.18 4.49
CA VAL A 112 29.33 1.78 4.03
C VAL A 112 28.95 1.70 2.56
N PHE A 113 27.86 2.36 2.17
CA PHE A 113 27.43 2.40 0.77
C PHE A 113 28.56 2.91 -0.15
N GLN A 114 29.24 3.99 0.22
CA GLN A 114 30.33 4.55 -0.61
C GLN A 114 31.56 3.64 -0.71
N GLN A 115 31.79 2.75 0.26
CA GLN A 115 32.86 1.76 0.16
C GLN A 115 32.49 0.60 -0.76
N GLU A 116 31.23 0.16 -0.75
CA GLU A 116 30.75 -0.93 -1.61
C GLU A 116 30.50 -0.47 -3.05
N TYR A 117 30.14 0.80 -3.24
CA TYR A 117 29.84 1.43 -4.52
C TYR A 117 30.77 2.63 -4.80
N PRO A 118 32.11 2.44 -4.88
CA PRO A 118 33.07 3.54 -5.00
C PRO A 118 32.99 4.29 -6.34
N TRP A 119 32.30 3.70 -7.33
CA TRP A 119 32.05 4.27 -8.63
C TRP A 119 30.80 5.16 -8.66
N TYR A 120 29.93 5.09 -7.64
CA TYR A 120 28.76 5.96 -7.54
C TYR A 120 29.18 7.38 -7.15
N THR A 121 28.85 8.35 -7.99
CA THR A 121 29.22 9.77 -7.77
C THR A 121 28.03 10.67 -7.43
N GLY A 122 26.81 10.12 -7.43
CA GLY A 122 25.59 10.87 -7.18
C GLY A 122 25.40 11.28 -5.71
N THR A 123 24.23 11.85 -5.41
CA THR A 123 23.85 12.20 -4.04
C THR A 123 23.65 10.94 -3.19
N VAL A 124 24.22 10.94 -1.97
CA VAL A 124 23.98 9.90 -0.95
C VAL A 124 23.50 10.58 0.32
N ILE A 125 22.32 10.20 0.80
CA ILE A 125 21.74 10.71 2.05
C ILE A 125 21.69 9.56 3.04
N ASP A 126 22.20 9.82 4.23
CA ASP A 126 22.08 8.87 5.34
C ASP A 126 20.65 8.91 5.89
N VAL A 127 20.03 7.74 5.99
CA VAL A 127 18.67 7.55 6.48
C VAL A 127 18.67 6.28 7.31
N ARG A 128 18.29 6.39 8.59
CA ARG A 128 18.08 5.17 9.38
C ARG A 128 17.00 4.33 8.71
N MET A 129 17.31 3.07 8.44
CA MET A 129 16.37 2.10 7.86
C MET A 129 16.66 0.73 8.46
N GLU A 130 15.60 -0.05 8.63
CA GLU A 130 15.67 -1.41 9.17
C GLU A 130 14.79 -2.31 8.29
N LEU A 131 15.24 -2.53 7.05
CA LEU A 131 14.46 -3.26 6.07
C LEU A 131 14.37 -4.76 6.41
N GLN A 132 13.19 -5.34 6.29
CA GLN A 132 12.92 -6.72 6.68
C GLN A 132 13.14 -7.72 5.53
N HIS A 133 13.66 -8.91 5.84
CA HIS A 133 14.00 -9.92 4.83
C HIS A 133 12.82 -10.64 4.21
N GLN A 134 11.68 -10.74 4.89
CA GLN A 134 10.51 -11.48 4.39
C GLN A 134 9.63 -10.61 3.48
N TYR A 135 9.29 -9.43 3.94
CA TYR A 135 8.55 -8.43 3.20
C TYR A 135 8.72 -7.12 3.93
N ASP A 136 8.64 -6.02 3.20
CA ASP A 136 8.65 -4.70 3.82
C ASP A 136 7.90 -3.71 2.94
N PHE A 137 7.55 -2.58 3.56
CA PHE A 137 7.05 -1.42 2.85
C PHE A 137 7.87 -0.22 3.27
N VAL A 138 7.97 0.74 2.36
CA VAL A 138 8.56 2.04 2.68
C VAL A 138 7.68 3.17 2.17
N GLN A 139 7.67 4.27 2.91
CA GLN A 139 7.10 5.54 2.47
C GLN A 139 8.07 6.67 2.77
N ILE A 140 8.21 7.57 1.81
CA ILE A 140 8.92 8.82 1.98
C ILE A 140 7.88 9.92 2.04
N LYS A 141 7.81 10.62 3.16
CA LYS A 141 6.85 11.69 3.37
C LYS A 141 7.56 13.02 3.48
N ASN A 142 6.96 14.07 2.91
CA ASN A 142 7.48 15.42 3.07
C ASN A 142 7.16 15.99 4.47
N ASP A 143 7.56 17.24 4.70
CA ASP A 143 7.33 18.03 5.92
C ASP A 143 5.84 18.26 6.25
N ARG A 144 4.94 17.94 5.32
CA ARG A 144 3.48 18.03 5.51
C ARG A 144 2.84 16.66 5.69
N GLY A 145 3.64 15.59 5.69
CA GLY A 145 3.16 14.21 5.76
C GLY A 145 2.65 13.65 4.43
N GLU A 146 2.78 14.39 3.31
CA GLU A 146 2.36 13.92 1.99
C GLU A 146 3.34 12.84 1.49
N VAL A 147 2.82 11.74 0.94
CA VAL A 147 3.65 10.64 0.41
C VAL A 147 4.28 11.07 -0.92
N MET A 148 5.61 11.19 -0.91
CA MET A 148 6.43 11.60 -2.03
C MET A 148 6.95 10.41 -2.84
N ALA A 149 7.15 9.25 -2.21
CA ALA A 149 7.46 7.97 -2.83
C ALA A 149 7.04 6.81 -1.92
N GLN A 150 6.79 5.64 -2.49
CA GLN A 150 6.51 4.42 -1.74
C GLN A 150 6.89 3.17 -2.52
N ALA A 151 7.20 2.10 -1.81
CA ALA A 151 7.42 0.77 -2.35
C ALA A 151 6.93 -0.31 -1.37
N LEU A 152 6.57 -1.47 -1.90
CA LEU A 152 6.20 -2.68 -1.16
C LEU A 152 6.83 -3.85 -1.91
N TRP A 153 7.44 -4.76 -1.17
CA TRP A 153 8.00 -5.97 -1.75
C TRP A 153 7.90 -7.16 -0.79
N SER A 154 8.16 -8.34 -1.35
CA SER A 154 8.31 -9.58 -0.60
C SER A 154 9.46 -10.40 -1.17
N TYR A 155 10.05 -11.24 -0.33
CA TYR A 155 11.27 -12.00 -0.61
C TYR A 155 11.17 -12.90 -1.86
N ASN A 156 9.96 -13.33 -2.22
CA ASN A 156 9.70 -14.20 -3.36
C ASN A 156 10.00 -13.54 -4.72
N ILE A 157 10.22 -12.22 -4.75
CA ILE A 157 10.55 -11.47 -5.98
C ILE A 157 12.08 -11.49 -6.25
N GLY A 158 12.90 -11.79 -5.23
CA GLY A 158 14.36 -11.94 -5.33
C GLY A 158 15.13 -11.08 -4.32
N GLY A 159 16.44 -10.93 -4.50
CA GLY A 159 17.35 -10.17 -3.63
C GLY A 159 17.94 -11.02 -2.49
N GLN A 160 17.09 -11.69 -1.71
CA GLN A 160 17.34 -12.79 -0.76
C GLN A 160 18.81 -13.13 -0.36
N GLY A 161 19.61 -12.16 0.08
CA GLY A 161 20.99 -12.37 0.51
C GLY A 161 21.93 -12.79 -0.62
N ASN A 162 21.53 -12.62 -1.89
CA ASN A 162 22.35 -12.96 -3.05
C ASN A 162 23.15 -11.76 -3.60
N GLY A 163 23.01 -10.60 -2.94
CA GLY A 163 23.75 -9.37 -3.27
C GLY A 163 23.19 -8.62 -4.45
N LYS A 164 22.01 -9.00 -4.95
CA LYS A 164 21.27 -8.25 -5.96
C LYS A 164 20.13 -7.46 -5.32
N THR A 165 19.66 -6.48 -6.05
CA THR A 165 18.57 -5.58 -5.65
C THR A 165 17.23 -6.02 -6.23
N LEU A 166 16.16 -5.41 -5.73
CA LEU A 166 14.87 -5.36 -6.42
C LEU A 166 14.78 -4.07 -7.24
N GLU A 167 14.50 -4.19 -8.53
CA GLU A 167 14.35 -3.11 -9.50
C GLU A 167 12.85 -2.89 -9.82
N PHE A 168 12.38 -1.65 -9.64
CA PHE A 168 11.00 -1.22 -9.85
C PHE A 168 10.85 -0.53 -11.21
N TYR A 169 10.19 -1.20 -12.15
CA TYR A 169 9.91 -0.65 -13.50
C TYR A 169 8.56 0.07 -13.55
N SER A 170 7.62 -0.39 -12.71
CA SER A 170 6.33 0.25 -12.47
C SER A 170 5.79 -0.22 -11.12
N ARG A 171 4.62 0.28 -10.69
CA ARG A 171 3.95 -0.17 -9.46
C ARG A 171 3.77 -1.69 -9.40
N ASP A 172 3.49 -2.31 -10.54
CA ASP A 172 3.12 -3.73 -10.62
C ASP A 172 4.24 -4.58 -11.26
N ASP A 173 5.38 -3.98 -11.57
CA ASP A 173 6.52 -4.65 -12.22
C ASP A 173 7.79 -4.42 -11.41
N VAL A 174 8.06 -5.37 -10.51
CA VAL A 174 9.24 -5.42 -9.66
C VAL A 174 9.96 -6.73 -9.96
N ARG A 175 11.28 -6.65 -10.15
CA ARG A 175 12.10 -7.82 -10.51
C ARG A 175 13.42 -7.78 -9.78
N GLU A 176 14.00 -8.94 -9.56
CA GLU A 176 15.40 -9.00 -9.14
C GLU A 176 16.32 -8.45 -10.24
N SER A 177 17.35 -7.70 -9.85
CA SER A 177 18.39 -7.26 -10.77
C SER A 177 19.14 -8.45 -11.38
N VAL A 178 19.59 -8.26 -12.62
CA VAL A 178 20.55 -9.16 -13.27
C VAL A 178 21.99 -8.89 -12.80
N LEU A 179 22.24 -7.76 -12.13
CA LEU A 179 23.56 -7.37 -11.64
C LEU A 179 23.66 -7.56 -10.12
N ILE A 180 24.79 -8.13 -9.70
CA ILE A 180 25.20 -8.06 -8.29
C ILE A 180 25.52 -6.60 -7.98
N GLY A 181 24.94 -6.09 -6.89
CA GLY A 181 25.01 -4.69 -6.47
C GLY A 181 23.99 -3.78 -7.16
N GLY A 182 23.22 -4.28 -8.14
CA GLY A 182 22.21 -3.46 -8.79
C GLY A 182 22.77 -2.36 -9.70
N THR A 183 22.00 -1.28 -9.87
CA THR A 183 22.28 -0.15 -10.78
C THR A 183 22.24 1.24 -10.14
N PRO A 184 22.81 1.47 -8.93
CA PRO A 184 22.71 2.79 -8.31
C PRO A 184 23.26 3.91 -9.19
N GLY A 185 22.49 4.98 -9.32
CA GLY A 185 22.69 6.15 -10.16
C GLY A 185 22.30 5.97 -11.62
N GLN A 186 21.71 4.83 -12.01
CA GLN A 186 21.43 4.50 -13.40
C GLN A 186 20.00 3.96 -13.59
N PRO A 187 19.41 4.05 -14.79
CA PRO A 187 18.16 3.38 -15.08
C PRO A 187 18.30 1.85 -14.95
N ASN A 188 17.27 1.20 -14.38
CA ASN A 188 17.14 -0.25 -14.30
C ASN A 188 17.36 -0.92 -15.68
N ILE A 189 18.02 -2.07 -15.70
CA ILE A 189 18.40 -2.74 -16.95
C ILE A 189 17.21 -3.50 -17.53
N PRO A 190 16.69 -3.17 -18.73
CA PRO A 190 15.55 -3.86 -19.30
C PRO A 190 15.75 -5.38 -19.38
N GLN A 191 14.90 -6.13 -18.68
CA GLN A 191 14.93 -7.59 -18.69
C GLN A 191 13.79 -8.13 -19.57
N ASN A 192 14.10 -9.16 -20.38
CA ASN A 192 13.05 -9.92 -21.05
C ASN A 192 12.20 -10.59 -19.95
N PRO A 193 10.86 -10.52 -19.98
CA PRO A 193 10.04 -11.04 -18.90
C PRO A 193 10.31 -12.54 -18.72
N THR A 194 11.01 -12.88 -17.63
CA THR A 194 11.15 -14.26 -17.17
C THR A 194 9.74 -14.74 -16.82
N PRO A 195 9.31 -15.94 -17.24
CA PRO A 195 8.05 -16.47 -16.76
C PRO A 195 8.11 -16.52 -15.24
N LEU A 196 7.31 -15.68 -14.59
CA LEU A 196 7.13 -15.67 -13.15
C LEU A 196 6.89 -17.12 -12.71
N VAL A 197 7.72 -17.65 -11.81
CA VAL A 197 7.25 -18.78 -11.00
C VAL A 197 6.03 -18.25 -10.29
N SER A 198 4.85 -18.73 -10.67
CA SER A 198 3.58 -18.28 -10.13
C SER A 198 3.50 -18.67 -8.66
N SER A 199 3.98 -17.78 -7.79
CA SER A 199 3.49 -17.60 -6.44
C SER A 199 2.48 -16.45 -6.50
N PRO A 200 1.32 -16.54 -5.80
CA PRO A 200 0.30 -15.51 -5.89
C PRO A 200 0.80 -14.21 -5.27
N SER A 201 1.33 -13.32 -6.11
CA SER A 201 1.31 -11.90 -5.80
C SER A 201 -0.16 -11.43 -5.83
N PRO A 202 -0.62 -10.68 -4.83
CA PRO A 202 -1.98 -10.15 -4.82
C PRO A 202 -2.17 -9.29 -6.07
N LEU A 203 -3.25 -9.56 -6.81
CA LEU A 203 -3.62 -8.79 -7.99
C LEU A 203 -3.91 -7.34 -7.55
N VAL A 204 -3.08 -6.40 -8.01
CA VAL A 204 -3.45 -4.99 -8.06
C VAL A 204 -4.20 -4.78 -9.39
N PRO A 205 -5.49 -4.42 -9.37
CA PRO A 205 -6.20 -4.09 -10.61
C PRO A 205 -5.59 -2.81 -11.20
N ARG A 206 -5.01 -2.94 -12.38
CA ARG A 206 -4.64 -1.80 -13.22
C ARG A 206 -5.86 -1.41 -14.02
N GLU A 207 -6.54 -0.32 -13.65
CA GLU A 207 -7.61 0.24 -14.49
C GLU A 207 -7.37 1.69 -14.91
N THR A 208 -7.52 1.86 -16.22
CA THR A 208 -7.73 3.09 -16.97
C THR A 208 -8.93 3.86 -16.44
N ILE A 209 -8.71 5.13 -16.08
CA ILE A 209 -9.77 6.06 -15.66
C ILE A 209 -10.72 6.26 -16.83
N THR A 210 -11.87 5.61 -16.77
CA THR A 210 -13.02 5.87 -17.63
C THR A 210 -14.06 6.56 -16.77
N THR A 211 -14.32 7.84 -17.02
CA THR A 211 -15.31 8.65 -16.29
C THR A 211 -16.73 8.35 -16.75
N GLU A 212 -17.15 7.08 -16.67
CA GLU A 212 -18.56 6.74 -16.77
C GLU A 212 -19.19 6.58 -15.38
N PRO A 213 -20.38 7.15 -15.14
CA PRO A 213 -21.13 6.92 -13.91
C PRO A 213 -21.83 5.57 -14.01
N TYR A 214 -21.12 4.47 -13.71
CA TYR A 214 -21.72 3.15 -13.53
C TYR A 214 -21.70 2.74 -12.04
N PRO A 215 -22.77 2.12 -11.53
CA PRO A 215 -22.90 1.78 -10.12
C PRO A 215 -21.92 0.65 -9.81
N HIS A 216 -20.87 0.96 -9.06
CA HIS A 216 -19.90 -0.04 -8.62
C HIS A 216 -20.61 -1.09 -7.75
N PRO A 217 -20.54 -2.39 -8.08
CA PRO A 217 -21.03 -3.43 -7.19
C PRO A 217 -20.25 -3.35 -5.87
N LEU A 218 -21.01 -3.30 -4.76
CA LEU A 218 -20.53 -3.16 -3.38
C LEU A 218 -19.55 -4.29 -3.02
N SER A 219 -18.26 -4.06 -3.25
CA SER A 219 -17.17 -4.95 -2.88
C SER A 219 -16.86 -4.80 -1.39
N VAL A 220 -16.89 -5.91 -0.66
CA VAL A 220 -16.55 -6.04 0.77
C VAL A 220 -15.11 -5.55 1.07
N GLY A 221 -14.86 -4.97 2.25
CA GLY A 221 -13.50 -4.78 2.81
C GLY A 221 -12.77 -3.46 2.51
N LYS A 222 -13.44 -2.46 1.91
CA LYS A 222 -12.82 -1.18 1.50
C LYS A 222 -12.69 -0.14 2.60
N VAL A 223 -13.74 -0.01 3.41
CA VAL A 223 -13.75 0.79 4.63
C VAL A 223 -13.86 -0.19 5.78
N ILE A 224 -12.90 -0.14 6.70
CA ILE A 224 -12.76 -1.10 7.80
C ILE A 224 -12.91 -0.40 9.15
N ILE A 225 -13.12 -1.18 10.20
CA ILE A 225 -12.96 -0.69 11.58
C ILE A 225 -11.46 -0.60 11.87
N ASN A 226 -10.98 0.60 12.22
CA ASN A 226 -9.56 0.90 12.43
C ASN A 226 -9.16 0.90 13.91
N GLU A 227 -9.97 1.50 14.76
CA GLU A 227 -9.67 1.66 16.17
C GLU A 227 -10.94 1.84 17.01
N LEU A 228 -10.92 1.29 18.24
CA LEU A 228 -12.01 1.29 19.20
C LEU A 228 -11.52 1.85 20.53
N LEU A 229 -12.07 2.99 20.96
CA LEU A 229 -11.82 3.56 22.29
C LEU A 229 -13.10 3.49 23.12
N PRO A 230 -13.14 2.71 24.22
CA PRO A 230 -14.25 2.77 25.17
C PRO A 230 -14.37 4.13 25.85
N GLY A 231 -15.59 4.54 26.15
CA GLY A 231 -15.83 5.73 26.96
C GLY A 231 -15.44 5.54 28.42
N ASN A 232 -15.12 6.65 29.08
CA ASN A 232 -14.89 6.68 30.52
C ASN A 232 -15.58 7.90 31.16
N GLU A 233 -15.38 8.08 32.46
CA GLU A 233 -15.98 9.16 33.25
C GLU A 233 -15.51 10.58 32.85
N TYR A 234 -14.43 10.70 32.06
CA TYR A 234 -13.86 11.97 31.62
C TYR A 234 -14.12 12.29 30.14
N ALA A 235 -14.26 11.27 29.29
CA ALA A 235 -14.42 11.46 27.85
C ALA A 235 -15.27 10.35 27.20
N PRO A 236 -16.12 10.70 26.21
CA PRO A 236 -16.82 9.73 25.40
C PRO A 236 -15.83 8.88 24.58
N GLY A 237 -16.17 7.61 24.44
CA GLY A 237 -15.51 6.69 23.52
C GLY A 237 -15.87 6.96 22.06
N TRP A 238 -15.21 6.26 21.16
CA TRP A 238 -15.45 6.36 19.74
C TRP A 238 -15.02 5.08 19.00
N ILE A 239 -15.58 4.93 17.81
CA ILE A 239 -15.20 3.94 16.82
C ILE A 239 -14.67 4.69 15.62
N GLU A 240 -13.50 4.32 15.12
CA GLU A 240 -12.93 4.89 13.92
C GLU A 240 -13.00 3.90 12.77
N LEU A 241 -13.43 4.42 11.63
CA LEU A 241 -13.36 3.74 10.36
C LEU A 241 -12.19 4.29 9.55
N ARG A 242 -11.59 3.45 8.71
CA ARG A 242 -10.56 3.86 7.76
C ARG A 242 -10.92 3.40 6.37
N ASN A 243 -10.85 4.33 5.42
CA ASN A 243 -10.86 3.96 4.01
C ASN A 243 -9.48 3.45 3.60
N LEU A 244 -9.41 2.25 3.05
CA LEU A 244 -8.15 1.67 2.53
C LEU A 244 -7.97 1.93 1.04
N GLU A 245 -8.96 2.54 0.38
CA GLU A 245 -8.94 2.79 -1.06
C GLU A 245 -8.23 4.10 -1.41
N PRO A 246 -7.60 4.17 -2.60
CA PRO A 246 -7.03 5.40 -3.16
C PRO A 246 -8.08 6.37 -3.71
N TYR A 247 -9.37 6.13 -3.48
CA TYR A 247 -10.47 6.98 -3.92
C TYR A 247 -11.49 7.14 -2.79
N PRO A 248 -12.28 8.24 -2.80
CA PRO A 248 -13.37 8.42 -1.86
C PRO A 248 -14.37 7.26 -1.92
N VAL A 249 -14.74 6.74 -0.75
CA VAL A 249 -15.79 5.73 -0.62
C VAL A 249 -17.02 6.39 -0.01
N ASP A 250 -18.11 6.37 -0.78
CA ASP A 250 -19.42 6.75 -0.28
C ASP A 250 -19.97 5.63 0.63
N ILE A 251 -20.16 5.97 1.90
CA ILE A 251 -20.68 5.07 2.92
C ILE A 251 -22.08 5.52 3.41
N GLN A 252 -22.79 6.29 2.59
CA GLN A 252 -24.15 6.72 2.88
C GLN A 252 -25.06 5.54 3.21
N GLY A 253 -25.80 5.66 4.32
CA GLY A 253 -26.74 4.62 4.76
C GLY A 253 -26.08 3.33 5.25
N TRP A 254 -24.74 3.27 5.35
CA TRP A 254 -24.06 2.20 6.07
C TRP A 254 -24.45 2.24 7.55
N LYS A 255 -24.24 1.13 8.25
CA LYS A 255 -24.64 1.00 9.64
C LYS A 255 -23.50 0.43 10.46
N ILE A 256 -23.17 1.10 11.56
CA ILE A 256 -22.30 0.54 12.59
C ILE A 256 -23.15 0.06 13.76
N LYS A 257 -22.77 -1.09 14.33
CA LYS A 257 -23.54 -1.74 15.39
C LYS A 257 -22.58 -2.34 16.40
N ASN A 258 -22.89 -2.20 17.68
CA ASN A 258 -22.32 -3.05 18.72
C ASN A 258 -23.42 -3.87 19.42
N LEU A 259 -23.10 -4.51 20.56
CA LEU A 259 -24.07 -5.34 21.28
C LEU A 259 -25.30 -4.57 21.78
N GLU A 260 -25.19 -3.26 22.03
CA GLU A 260 -26.23 -2.45 22.65
C GLU A 260 -26.96 -1.52 21.66
N LYS A 261 -26.20 -0.92 20.73
CA LYS A 261 -26.67 0.18 19.90
C LYS A 261 -26.31 -0.04 18.44
N SER A 262 -27.13 0.50 17.56
CA SER A 262 -26.82 0.66 16.15
C SER A 262 -26.95 2.11 15.73
N PHE A 263 -26.12 2.54 14.80
CA PHE A 263 -26.11 3.87 14.22
C PHE A 263 -26.07 3.80 12.70
N LEU A 264 -26.99 4.52 12.08
CA LEU A 264 -27.05 4.68 10.63
C LEU A 264 -26.21 5.89 10.24
N ILE A 265 -25.25 5.67 9.35
CA ILE A 265 -24.36 6.72 8.85
C ILE A 265 -25.15 7.64 7.91
N PRO A 266 -25.06 8.98 8.07
CA PRO A 266 -25.84 9.94 7.28
C PRO A 266 -25.71 9.76 5.77
N THR A 267 -26.75 10.19 5.04
CA THR A 267 -26.88 9.96 3.59
C THR A 267 -25.98 10.86 2.72
N THR A 268 -24.98 11.50 3.31
CA THR A 268 -24.04 12.41 2.62
C THR A 268 -22.60 12.14 3.01
N THR A 269 -22.32 10.97 3.60
CA THR A 269 -21.01 10.67 4.18
C THR A 269 -20.12 9.94 3.19
N VAL A 270 -19.04 10.63 2.81
CA VAL A 270 -17.95 10.07 2.01
C VAL A 270 -16.70 10.04 2.89
N VAL A 271 -16.02 8.90 2.93
CA VAL A 271 -14.68 8.80 3.52
C VAL A 271 -13.68 8.93 2.37
N ASN A 272 -12.93 10.01 2.35
CA ASN A 272 -11.95 10.27 1.29
C ASN A 272 -10.87 9.18 1.23
N ALA A 273 -10.12 9.16 0.14
CA ALA A 273 -9.02 8.21 -0.07
C ALA A 273 -8.08 8.18 1.16
N TYR A 274 -7.83 7.00 1.71
CA TYR A 274 -6.95 6.80 2.89
C TYR A 274 -7.32 7.55 4.18
N GLU A 275 -8.46 8.25 4.21
CA GLU A 275 -8.89 9.06 5.34
C GLU A 275 -9.64 8.24 6.40
N PHE A 276 -9.79 8.87 7.57
CA PHE A 276 -10.46 8.30 8.74
C PHE A 276 -11.83 8.94 8.95
N LEU A 277 -12.77 8.17 9.51
CA LEU A 277 -14.04 8.68 9.98
C LEU A 277 -14.28 8.24 11.43
N VAL A 278 -14.44 9.22 12.31
CA VAL A 278 -14.77 8.98 13.72
C VAL A 278 -16.28 8.94 13.90
N ILE A 279 -16.75 7.92 14.61
CA ILE A 279 -18.13 7.76 15.07
C ILE A 279 -18.14 7.73 16.60
N ASP A 280 -18.73 8.74 17.24
CA ASP A 280 -18.84 8.87 18.70
C ASP A 280 -20.25 8.55 19.23
N THR A 281 -21.20 8.33 18.31
CA THR A 281 -22.61 8.07 18.63
C THR A 281 -22.84 6.63 19.11
N VAL A 282 -21.94 5.70 18.80
CA VAL A 282 -21.89 4.32 19.32
C VAL A 282 -20.55 4.16 20.01
N GLN A 283 -20.57 3.72 21.27
CA GLN A 283 -19.35 3.59 22.06
C GLN A 283 -19.08 2.13 22.39
N PRO A 284 -17.84 1.66 22.16
CA PRO A 284 -17.46 0.28 22.44
C PRO A 284 -17.35 0.06 23.97
N SER A 285 -17.69 -1.14 24.44
CA SER A 285 -17.67 -1.50 25.87
C SER A 285 -16.25 -1.75 26.41
N ALA A 286 -15.92 -1.21 27.59
CA ALA A 286 -14.61 -1.47 28.21
C ALA A 286 -14.40 -2.94 28.66
N SER A 287 -15.46 -3.73 28.81
CA SER A 287 -15.39 -5.12 29.30
C SER A 287 -15.23 -6.17 28.21
N GLY A 288 -15.33 -5.77 26.94
CA GLY A 288 -15.48 -6.66 25.80
C GLY A 288 -16.73 -6.32 24.99
N ASP A 289 -16.62 -6.38 23.66
CA ASP A 289 -17.70 -6.03 22.73
C ASP A 289 -17.54 -6.74 21.38
N VAL A 290 -18.59 -6.68 20.56
CA VAL A 290 -18.58 -7.07 19.16
C VAL A 290 -19.03 -5.86 18.35
N VAL A 291 -18.14 -5.29 17.54
CA VAL A 291 -18.44 -4.14 16.68
C VAL A 291 -18.50 -4.59 15.23
N GLN A 292 -19.59 -4.24 14.56
CA GLN A 292 -19.96 -4.70 13.23
C GLN A 292 -20.24 -3.51 12.30
N LEU A 293 -19.72 -3.56 11.09
CA LEU A 293 -19.95 -2.60 10.02
C LEU A 293 -20.77 -3.25 8.92
N TYR A 294 -21.90 -2.64 8.55
CA TYR A 294 -22.79 -3.10 7.49
C TYR A 294 -22.90 -2.06 6.38
N ASN A 295 -23.03 -2.49 5.13
CA ASN A 295 -23.38 -1.58 4.04
C ASN A 295 -24.87 -1.17 4.08
N ASN A 296 -25.26 -0.29 3.16
CA ASN A 296 -26.64 0.20 3.02
C ASN A 296 -27.67 -0.87 2.59
N GLN A 297 -27.22 -2.05 2.15
CA GLN A 297 -28.06 -3.21 1.85
C GLN A 297 -28.20 -4.18 3.03
N GLY A 298 -27.54 -3.88 4.17
CA GLY A 298 -27.55 -4.74 5.35
C GLY A 298 -26.57 -5.92 5.30
N VAL A 299 -25.64 -5.93 4.35
CA VAL A 299 -24.55 -6.93 4.29
C VAL A 299 -23.48 -6.56 5.31
N LEU A 300 -23.08 -7.53 6.14
CA LEU A 300 -21.96 -7.38 7.08
C LEU A 300 -20.65 -7.31 6.30
N LEU A 301 -19.90 -6.23 6.48
CA LEU A 301 -18.64 -5.95 5.79
C LEU A 301 -17.43 -6.29 6.65
N PHE A 302 -17.50 -5.99 7.94
CA PHE A 302 -16.38 -6.12 8.86
C PHE A 302 -16.92 -6.34 10.27
N GLU A 303 -16.30 -7.24 11.03
CA GLU A 303 -16.57 -7.41 12.45
C GLU A 303 -15.27 -7.56 13.23
N VAL A 304 -15.23 -6.94 14.40
CA VAL A 304 -14.17 -7.15 15.39
C VAL A 304 -14.83 -7.48 16.73
N GLU A 305 -14.45 -8.62 17.30
CA GLU A 305 -14.80 -9.02 18.66
C GLU A 305 -13.55 -8.93 19.53
N TYR A 306 -13.66 -8.31 20.70
CA TYR A 306 -12.64 -8.38 21.73
C TYR A 306 -13.26 -8.82 23.06
N ARG A 307 -12.60 -9.78 23.72
CA ARG A 307 -13.06 -10.37 24.99
C ARG A 307 -12.20 -9.96 26.18
N THR A 308 -11.12 -9.23 25.92
CA THR A 308 -10.21 -8.73 26.94
C THR A 308 -10.65 -7.34 27.38
N PRO A 309 -10.83 -7.08 28.68
CA PRO A 309 -11.14 -5.75 29.17
C PRO A 309 -10.08 -4.73 28.75
N ILE A 310 -10.53 -3.57 28.28
CA ILE A 310 -9.70 -2.44 27.86
C ILE A 310 -9.59 -1.47 29.05
N PRO A 311 -8.41 -1.28 29.65
CA PRO A 311 -8.25 -0.42 30.82
C PRO A 311 -8.34 1.08 30.49
N GLY A 312 -9.10 1.84 31.30
CA GLY A 312 -8.99 3.29 31.39
C GLY A 312 -9.19 4.04 30.07
N SER A 313 -8.13 4.67 29.56
CA SER A 313 -8.10 5.49 28.34
C SER A 313 -7.41 4.78 27.17
N TRP A 314 -7.32 3.45 27.20
CA TRP A 314 -6.65 2.66 26.17
C TRP A 314 -7.63 2.28 25.07
N SER A 315 -7.11 1.96 23.90
CA SER A 315 -7.90 1.56 22.74
C SER A 315 -7.51 0.16 22.28
N VAL A 316 -8.41 -0.45 21.51
CA VAL A 316 -8.10 -1.60 20.66
C VAL A 316 -7.90 -1.07 19.25
N ALA A 317 -6.68 -1.20 18.75
CA ALA A 317 -6.24 -0.61 17.48
C ALA A 317 -5.79 -1.71 16.51
N ARG A 318 -6.09 -1.51 15.22
CA ARG A 318 -5.72 -2.42 14.15
C ARG A 318 -4.35 -2.05 13.57
N PHE A 319 -3.46 -3.02 13.49
CA PHE A 319 -2.15 -2.90 12.84
C PHE A 319 -2.04 -3.91 11.69
N PRO A 320 -1.04 -3.79 10.79
CA PRO A 320 -0.81 -4.80 9.76
C PRO A 320 -0.60 -6.22 10.32
N ALA A 321 0.01 -6.33 11.51
CA ALA A 321 0.23 -7.59 12.22
C ALA A 321 -1.01 -8.13 12.96
N GLY A 322 -2.14 -7.41 12.91
CA GLY A 322 -3.37 -7.74 13.61
C GLY A 322 -3.75 -6.71 14.67
N TRP A 323 -4.72 -7.05 15.52
CA TRP A 323 -5.22 -6.15 16.54
C TRP A 323 -4.39 -6.20 17.82
N ALA A 324 -4.25 -5.07 18.48
CA ALA A 324 -3.66 -5.01 19.81
C ALA A 324 -4.37 -3.97 20.69
N ILE A 325 -4.25 -4.15 22.00
CA ILE A 325 -4.61 -3.10 22.98
C ILE A 325 -3.41 -2.15 23.07
N THR A 326 -3.66 -0.86 22.92
CA THR A 326 -2.64 0.18 23.06
C THR A 326 -3.03 1.27 24.04
N THR A 327 -2.03 1.83 24.73
CA THR A 327 -2.23 2.93 25.68
C THR A 327 -2.33 4.30 25.02
N THR A 328 -2.13 4.41 23.71
CA THR A 328 -2.14 5.68 22.97
C THR A 328 -3.19 5.64 21.87
N PRO A 329 -4.42 6.12 22.16
CA PRO A 329 -5.45 6.22 21.14
C PRO A 329 -5.09 7.21 20.04
N THR A 330 -5.38 6.87 18.79
CA THR A 330 -4.92 7.59 17.60
C THR A 330 -6.05 8.12 16.74
N LYS A 331 -6.84 9.02 17.34
CA LYS A 331 -7.97 9.63 16.65
C LYS A 331 -7.55 10.40 15.38
N SER A 332 -8.15 10.05 14.26
CA SER A 332 -8.04 10.65 12.94
C SER A 332 -6.62 10.64 12.36
N ARG A 333 -5.83 9.61 12.68
CA ARG A 333 -4.47 9.40 12.16
C ARG A 333 -4.10 7.92 12.23
N ASP A 334 -2.97 7.56 11.65
CA ASP A 334 -2.46 6.18 11.72
C ASP A 334 -2.23 5.71 13.16
N ASN A 335 -2.50 4.42 13.39
CA ASN A 335 -2.40 3.81 14.70
C ASN A 335 -0.97 3.76 15.22
N THR A 336 -0.76 4.15 16.49
CA THR A 336 0.54 4.04 17.18
C THR A 336 0.47 2.99 18.26
N PHE A 337 1.46 2.08 18.30
CA PHE A 337 1.51 1.04 19.32
C PHE A 337 2.35 1.47 20.53
N SER A 338 1.69 1.61 21.68
CA SER A 338 2.33 1.71 22.99
C SER A 338 1.69 0.76 23.98
N VAL A 339 2.50 0.17 24.86
CA VAL A 339 2.07 -0.71 25.94
C VAL A 339 2.39 -0.12 27.32
N PRO A 340 1.61 -0.46 28.37
CA PRO A 340 1.98 -0.13 29.74
C PRO A 340 3.31 -0.77 30.14
N LYS A 341 4.05 -0.15 31.06
CA LYS A 341 5.29 -0.71 31.64
C LYS A 341 5.08 -2.05 32.36
N THR A 342 3.84 -2.37 32.72
CA THR A 342 3.47 -3.65 33.32
C THR A 342 2.78 -4.53 32.27
N PRO A 343 3.29 -5.73 31.96
CA PRO A 343 2.72 -6.56 30.92
C PRO A 343 1.28 -6.99 31.25
N ILE A 344 0.37 -6.77 30.31
CA ILE A 344 -0.98 -7.34 30.33
C ILE A 344 -0.97 -8.73 29.70
N LYS A 345 -1.90 -9.59 30.12
CA LYS A 345 -2.14 -10.88 29.46
C LYS A 345 -2.49 -10.63 27.98
N SER A 346 -1.97 -11.45 27.07
CA SER A 346 -2.23 -11.33 25.64
C SER A 346 -3.73 -11.19 25.36
N PRO A 347 -4.16 -10.14 24.64
CA PRO A 347 -5.57 -9.89 24.42
C PRO A 347 -6.17 -10.91 23.44
N ILE A 348 -7.45 -11.21 23.62
CA ILE A 348 -8.22 -12.07 22.71
C ILE A 348 -9.09 -11.16 21.85
N ILE A 349 -8.67 -11.00 20.60
CA ILE A 349 -9.33 -10.16 19.59
C ILE A 349 -9.45 -10.96 18.29
N THR A 350 -10.65 -10.98 17.71
CA THR A 350 -10.97 -11.73 16.49
C THR A 350 -11.55 -10.76 15.46
N GLU A 351 -10.96 -10.73 14.27
CA GLU A 351 -11.48 -10.02 13.10
C GLU A 351 -12.15 -11.02 12.16
N THR A 352 -13.35 -10.70 11.68
CA THR A 352 -14.07 -11.53 10.69
C THR A 352 -14.52 -10.70 9.48
N HIS A 353 -14.35 -11.29 8.30
CA HIS A 353 -14.81 -10.76 7.01
C HIS A 353 -15.75 -11.77 6.38
N PRO A 354 -17.05 -11.48 6.22
CA PRO A 354 -17.97 -12.41 5.57
C PRO A 354 -17.64 -12.56 4.08
N THR A 355 -17.37 -13.79 3.64
CA THR A 355 -16.99 -14.11 2.24
C THR A 355 -18.16 -14.55 1.36
N THR A 356 -19.40 -14.50 1.84
CA THR A 356 -20.56 -15.01 1.09
C THR A 356 -21.65 -13.97 0.90
N TYR A 357 -21.83 -13.53 -0.34
CA TYR A 357 -23.09 -12.95 -0.79
C TYR A 357 -24.14 -14.07 -0.88
N PRO A 358 -25.37 -13.90 -0.38
CA PRO A 358 -26.45 -14.80 -0.78
C PRO A 358 -26.71 -14.58 -2.27
N THR A 359 -26.43 -15.59 -3.09
CA THR A 359 -26.61 -15.59 -4.56
C THR A 359 -28.05 -15.33 -5.02
N SER A 360 -29.00 -15.18 -4.10
CA SER A 360 -30.43 -15.02 -4.37
C SER A 360 -30.87 -13.60 -4.74
N THR A 361 -30.03 -12.57 -4.57
CA THR A 361 -30.41 -11.17 -4.83
C THR A 361 -29.99 -10.63 -6.20
N LEU A 362 -29.07 -11.28 -6.91
CA LEU A 362 -28.61 -10.80 -8.23
C LEU A 362 -29.56 -11.18 -9.38
N LEU A 363 -30.22 -12.34 -9.28
CA LEU A 363 -31.15 -12.83 -10.32
C LEU A 363 -32.48 -12.07 -10.33
N SER A 364 -32.89 -11.46 -9.21
CA SER A 364 -34.15 -10.72 -9.09
C SER A 364 -34.08 -9.28 -9.61
N GLN A 365 -32.90 -8.81 -10.00
CA GLN A 365 -32.66 -7.45 -10.50
C GLN A 365 -32.39 -7.38 -12.01
N LEU A 366 -32.28 -8.54 -12.68
CA LEU A 366 -32.10 -8.59 -14.14
C LEU A 366 -33.44 -8.32 -14.84
N SER A 367 -33.40 -7.45 -15.84
CA SER A 367 -34.55 -7.24 -16.72
C SER A 367 -34.84 -8.48 -17.56
N ALA A 368 -36.08 -8.64 -18.04
CA ALA A 368 -36.50 -9.81 -18.84
C ALA A 368 -35.64 -10.02 -20.10
N ASP A 369 -35.01 -8.95 -20.59
CA ASP A 369 -34.18 -8.94 -21.79
C ASP A 369 -32.72 -9.36 -21.52
N GLU A 370 -32.27 -9.34 -20.26
CA GLU A 370 -30.90 -9.70 -19.86
C GLU A 370 -30.76 -11.18 -19.48
N LEU A 371 -31.86 -11.82 -19.09
CA LEU A 371 -31.89 -13.25 -18.72
C LEU A 371 -31.39 -14.17 -19.86
N PRO A 372 -31.82 -14.01 -21.14
CA PRO A 372 -31.36 -14.88 -22.23
C PRO A 372 -29.85 -14.76 -22.50
N VAL A 373 -29.28 -13.57 -22.32
CA VAL A 373 -27.84 -13.30 -22.52
C VAL A 373 -27.03 -14.01 -21.43
N VAL A 374 -27.47 -13.93 -20.18
CA VAL A 374 -26.82 -14.62 -19.06
C VAL A 374 -26.91 -16.15 -19.22
N TYR A 375 -28.05 -16.70 -19.67
CA TYR A 375 -28.17 -18.13 -19.98
C TYR A 375 -27.30 -18.57 -21.16
N ALA A 376 -27.13 -17.73 -22.20
CA ALA A 376 -26.22 -18.00 -23.32
C ALA A 376 -24.75 -18.03 -22.87
N PHE A 377 -24.35 -17.14 -21.96
CA PHE A 377 -23.01 -17.13 -21.38
C PHE A 377 -22.72 -18.37 -20.52
N ILE A 378 -23.66 -18.79 -19.68
CA ILE A 378 -23.51 -19.99 -18.84
C ILE A 378 -23.41 -21.26 -19.69
N THR A 379 -24.19 -21.36 -20.76
CA THR A 379 -24.15 -22.52 -21.67
C THR A 379 -22.89 -22.55 -22.53
N ALA A 380 -22.37 -21.39 -22.96
CA ALA A 380 -21.09 -21.29 -23.69
C ALA A 380 -19.89 -21.68 -22.81
N LEU A 381 -19.88 -21.29 -21.52
CA LEU A 381 -18.85 -21.71 -20.57
C LEU A 381 -18.90 -23.22 -20.29
N GLY A 382 -20.09 -23.78 -20.10
CA GLY A 382 -20.28 -25.22 -19.89
C GLY A 382 -19.79 -26.08 -21.07
N GLY A 383 -20.05 -25.64 -22.31
CA GLY A 383 -19.57 -26.33 -23.51
C GLY A 383 -18.05 -26.33 -23.65
N THR A 384 -17.40 -25.22 -23.26
CA THR A 384 -15.94 -25.06 -23.35
C THR A 384 -15.20 -25.94 -22.33
N VAL A 385 -15.74 -26.05 -21.11
CA VAL A 385 -15.21 -26.93 -20.06
C VAL A 385 -15.38 -28.41 -20.44
N LEU A 386 -16.52 -28.78 -21.03
CA LEU A 386 -16.76 -30.15 -21.50
C LEU A 386 -15.81 -30.54 -22.66
N PHE A 387 -15.52 -29.62 -23.58
CA PHE A 387 -14.60 -29.84 -24.71
C PHE A 387 -13.14 -30.07 -24.25
N ILE A 388 -12.70 -29.34 -23.21
CA ILE A 388 -11.36 -29.51 -22.61
C ILE A 388 -11.23 -30.87 -21.90
N ILE A 389 -12.29 -31.34 -21.25
CA ILE A 389 -12.31 -32.64 -20.55
C ILE A 389 -12.30 -33.81 -21.55
N ILE A 390 -13.02 -33.70 -22.67
CA ILE A 390 -13.05 -34.75 -23.71
C ILE A 390 -11.68 -34.85 -24.42
N LYS A 391 -11.02 -33.72 -24.72
CA LYS A 391 -9.70 -33.74 -25.37
C LYS A 391 -8.60 -34.38 -24.50
N ARG A 392 -8.69 -34.24 -23.16
CA ARG A 392 -7.76 -34.88 -22.21
C ARG A 392 -7.94 -36.41 -22.08
N LYS A 393 -9.11 -36.97 -22.44
CA LYS A 393 -9.37 -38.42 -22.35
C LYS A 393 -9.06 -39.21 -23.64
N VAL A 394 -8.74 -38.54 -24.76
CA VAL A 394 -8.45 -39.19 -26.05
C VAL A 394 -6.94 -39.27 -26.35
N ILE A 395 -6.08 -38.67 -25.50
CA ILE A 395 -4.61 -38.67 -25.67
C ILE A 395 -3.91 -39.42 -24.49
N LEU A 396 -4.61 -40.33 -23.82
CA LEU A 396 -4.03 -41.24 -22.83
C LEU A 396 -4.46 -42.68 -23.09
#